data_AF-D4MX04-F1
#
_entry.id   AF-D4MX04-F1
#
_cell.length_a   1.000
_cell.length_b   1.000
_cell.length_c   1.000
_cell.angle_alpha   90.00
_cell.angle_beta   90.00
_cell.angle_gamma   90.00
#
_symmetry.space_group_name_H-M   'P 1'
#
loop_
_entity.id
_entity.type
_entity.pdbx_description
1 polymer ?
#
loop_
_entity_poly.entity_id
_entity_poly.type
_entity_poly.pdbx_seq_one_letter_code
_entity_poly.pdbx_strand_id
1 'polypeptide(L)'
;MRFEKYGYAVEVDIETKKFNVSNKYGDHGGGYIIRNVIDEQICEILLLDFLSNHTVSDITKNRYQKMVALNEKNEYIQLQAVKRLHSYFIQEYDNELMYIRSVYAGEIGKCDIIEKMKEMYNIQHGLMADVFKSPFDDCTNKGISSKADELYIAYDKAPLILTDIRECVTVEKLQTRYGEYVKCKPVYESNNMYAAGGNFLYTSDCRFKEITGIEYPVPIHDHRVELF
;
A
#
# COMPACT_ATOMS: atom_id res chain seq x y z
N MET A 1 -18.92 0.25 -24.99
CA MET A 1 -19.46 0.17 -23.61
C MET A 1 -18.38 0.60 -22.64
N ARG A 2 -18.75 1.22 -21.52
CA ARG A 2 -17.79 1.68 -20.50
C ARG A 2 -18.34 1.36 -19.11
N PHE A 3 -17.46 0.91 -18.22
CA PHE A 3 -17.77 0.63 -16.83
C PHE A 3 -16.66 1.17 -15.94
N GLU A 4 -17.01 1.81 -14.84
CA GLU A 4 -16.05 2.39 -13.89
C GLU A 4 -16.33 1.92 -12.47
N LYS A 5 -15.28 1.45 -11.79
CA LYS A 5 -15.36 1.01 -10.38
C LYS A 5 -13.97 1.06 -9.76
N TYR A 6 -13.89 1.43 -8.48
CA TYR A 6 -12.63 1.44 -7.71
C TYR A 6 -11.49 2.25 -8.35
N GLY A 7 -11.81 3.29 -9.12
CA GLY A 7 -10.82 4.11 -9.84
C GLY A 7 -10.29 3.50 -11.15
N TYR A 8 -10.86 2.39 -11.60
CA TYR A 8 -10.57 1.77 -12.89
C TYR A 8 -11.71 1.98 -13.88
N ALA A 9 -11.37 2.10 -15.16
CA ALA A 9 -12.31 2.11 -16.27
C ALA A 9 -12.04 0.90 -17.18
N VAL A 10 -13.10 0.23 -17.62
CA VAL A 10 -13.05 -0.77 -18.69
C VAL A 10 -13.86 -0.26 -19.86
N GLU A 11 -13.21 -0.19 -21.02
CA GLU A 11 -13.84 0.18 -22.28
C GLU A 11 -13.87 -1.03 -23.21
N VAL A 12 -15.03 -1.30 -23.80
CA VAL A 12 -15.25 -2.39 -24.75
C VAL A 12 -15.80 -1.83 -26.04
N ASP A 13 -15.09 -2.07 -27.14
CA ASP A 13 -15.57 -1.88 -28.50
C ASP A 13 -16.33 -3.14 -28.93
N ILE A 14 -17.63 -3.00 -29.18
CA ILE A 14 -18.52 -4.12 -29.54
C ILE A 14 -18.21 -4.64 -30.94
N GLU A 15 -17.85 -3.76 -31.89
CA GLU A 15 -17.61 -4.12 -33.29
C GLU A 15 -16.31 -4.91 -33.42
N THR A 16 -15.24 -4.41 -32.80
CA THR A 16 -13.93 -5.06 -32.87
C THR A 16 -13.71 -6.10 -31.77
N LYS A 17 -14.63 -6.20 -30.81
CA LYS A 17 -14.54 -7.02 -29.59
C LYS A 17 -13.28 -6.75 -28.75
N LYS A 18 -12.63 -5.60 -28.95
CA LYS A 18 -11.48 -5.18 -28.18
C LYS A 18 -11.93 -4.59 -26.86
N PHE A 19 -11.17 -4.84 -25.81
CA PHE A 19 -11.34 -4.13 -24.55
C PHE A 19 -10.02 -3.55 -24.08
N ASN A 20 -10.08 -2.50 -23.26
CA ASN A 20 -8.95 -1.89 -22.58
C ASN A 20 -9.32 -1.62 -21.12
N VAL A 21 -8.34 -1.76 -20.22
CA VAL A 21 -8.48 -1.40 -18.81
C VAL A 21 -7.52 -0.24 -18.51
N SER A 22 -8.01 0.79 -17.83
CA SER A 22 -7.22 1.96 -17.47
C SER A 22 -7.53 2.47 -16.07
N ASN A 23 -6.63 3.29 -15.52
CA ASN A 23 -6.84 4.05 -14.28
C ASN A 23 -6.08 5.40 -14.34
N LYS A 24 -5.90 6.08 -13.20
CA LYS A 24 -5.17 7.37 -13.13
C LYS A 24 -3.71 7.33 -13.62
N TYR A 25 -3.11 6.14 -13.69
CA TYR A 25 -1.75 5.91 -14.19
C TYR A 25 -1.68 5.59 -15.69
N GLY A 26 -2.84 5.49 -16.37
CA GLY A 26 -2.93 5.27 -17.80
C GLY A 26 -3.54 3.90 -18.16
N ASP A 27 -3.22 3.45 -19.38
CA ASP A 27 -3.71 2.19 -19.94
C ASP A 27 -2.88 0.99 -19.45
N HIS A 28 -3.56 -0.03 -18.93
CA HIS A 28 -2.96 -1.28 -18.43
C HIS A 28 -3.03 -2.43 -19.43
N GLY A 29 -3.45 -2.11 -20.64
CA GLY A 29 -3.59 -3.04 -21.73
C GLY A 29 -5.00 -3.62 -21.84
N GLY A 30 -5.13 -4.43 -22.87
CA GLY A 30 -6.41 -4.85 -23.39
C GLY A 30 -6.31 -6.19 -24.11
N GLY A 31 -7.46 -6.80 -24.36
CA GLY A 31 -7.55 -8.08 -25.04
C GLY A 31 -8.71 -8.11 -26.01
N TYR A 32 -9.04 -9.33 -26.44
CA TYR A 32 -10.19 -9.59 -27.30
C TYR A 32 -11.20 -10.46 -26.58
N ILE A 33 -12.47 -10.11 -26.70
CA ILE A 33 -13.57 -10.90 -26.19
C ILE A 33 -13.87 -12.02 -27.20
N ILE A 34 -13.65 -13.27 -26.80
CA ILE A 34 -13.93 -14.44 -27.65
C ILE A 34 -15.44 -14.77 -27.66
N ARG A 35 -16.23 -14.21 -26.74
CA ARG A 35 -17.68 -14.47 -26.65
C ARG A 35 -18.42 -13.95 -27.89
N ASN A 36 -19.46 -14.69 -28.28
CA ASN A 36 -20.33 -14.33 -29.40
C ASN A 36 -21.30 -13.21 -29.05
N VAL A 37 -21.75 -13.15 -27.80
CA VAL A 37 -22.64 -12.10 -27.29
C VAL A 37 -21.89 -11.29 -26.25
N ILE A 38 -21.93 -9.97 -26.40
CA ILE A 38 -21.45 -8.99 -25.43
C ILE A 38 -22.69 -8.46 -24.70
N ASP A 39 -22.80 -8.77 -23.41
CA ASP A 39 -23.87 -8.30 -22.53
C ASP A 39 -23.37 -7.18 -21.61
N GLU A 40 -24.31 -6.52 -20.90
CA GLU A 40 -24.03 -5.40 -19.99
C GLU A 40 -23.06 -5.76 -18.85
N GLN A 41 -22.96 -7.04 -18.46
CA GLN A 41 -22.11 -7.50 -17.36
C GLN A 41 -20.67 -7.75 -17.78
N ILE A 42 -20.38 -7.83 -19.09
CA ILE A 42 -19.03 -8.19 -19.57
C ILE A 42 -17.96 -7.24 -19.05
N CYS A 43 -18.27 -5.94 -18.94
CA CYS A 43 -17.30 -4.94 -18.51
C CYS A 43 -16.95 -5.11 -17.03
N GLU A 44 -17.93 -5.46 -16.19
CA GLU A 44 -17.70 -5.76 -14.78
C GLU A 44 -16.89 -7.05 -14.61
N ILE A 45 -17.19 -8.10 -15.39
CA ILE A 45 -16.43 -9.36 -15.35
C ILE A 45 -14.96 -9.13 -15.75
N LEU A 46 -14.71 -8.38 -16.82
CA LEU A 46 -13.36 -8.04 -17.27
C LEU A 46 -12.59 -7.24 -16.22
N LEU A 47 -13.28 -6.30 -15.54
CA LEU A 47 -12.65 -5.55 -14.46
C LEU A 47 -12.31 -6.46 -13.28
N LEU A 48 -13.22 -7.32 -12.85
CA LEU A 48 -12.98 -8.24 -11.73
C LEU A 48 -11.84 -9.22 -12.02
N ASP A 49 -11.75 -9.73 -13.26
CA ASP A 49 -10.64 -10.58 -13.70
C ASP A 49 -9.31 -9.82 -13.65
N PHE A 50 -9.28 -8.58 -14.15
CA PHE A 50 -8.10 -7.72 -14.05
C PHE A 50 -7.69 -7.50 -12.58
N LEU A 51 -8.63 -7.12 -11.72
CA LEU A 51 -8.37 -6.84 -10.30
C LEU A 51 -7.88 -8.08 -9.55
N SER A 52 -8.40 -9.27 -9.88
CA SER A 52 -7.95 -10.53 -9.26
C SER A 52 -6.44 -10.79 -9.44
N ASN A 53 -5.84 -10.25 -10.50
CA ASN A 53 -4.42 -10.39 -10.84
C ASN A 53 -3.57 -9.16 -10.50
N HIS A 54 -4.20 -8.03 -10.15
CA HIS A 54 -3.56 -6.73 -9.95
C HIS A 54 -4.05 -6.08 -8.65
N THR A 55 -4.18 -6.89 -7.59
CA THR A 55 -4.43 -6.43 -6.22
C THR A 55 -3.33 -6.94 -5.31
N VAL A 56 -2.93 -6.12 -4.34
CA VAL A 56 -1.95 -6.53 -3.33
C VAL A 56 -2.56 -7.60 -2.43
N SER A 57 -1.86 -8.72 -2.27
CA SER A 57 -2.36 -9.84 -1.48
C SER A 57 -2.39 -9.49 0.00
N ASP A 58 -3.51 -9.76 0.64
CA ASP A 58 -3.67 -9.73 2.10
C ASP A 58 -2.83 -10.79 2.81
N ILE A 59 -2.42 -11.86 2.11
CA ILE A 59 -1.73 -12.99 2.71
C ILE A 59 -0.21 -12.82 2.53
N THR A 60 0.48 -12.49 3.63
CA THR A 60 1.94 -12.62 3.78
C THR A 60 2.33 -14.09 3.98
N LYS A 61 2.16 -14.95 2.97
CA LYS A 61 2.69 -16.34 3.04
C LYS A 61 3.36 -16.73 1.73
N ASN A 62 4.68 -16.94 1.76
CA ASN A 62 5.59 -17.68 0.84
C ASN A 62 5.41 -17.63 -0.69
N ARG A 63 4.32 -17.08 -1.23
CA ARG A 63 3.96 -17.01 -2.65
C ARG A 63 4.23 -15.64 -3.24
N TYR A 64 4.11 -14.59 -2.44
CA TYR A 64 4.34 -13.21 -2.83
C TYR A 64 5.46 -12.63 -1.98
N GLN A 65 6.45 -12.03 -2.64
CA GLN A 65 7.46 -11.21 -1.96
C GLN A 65 7.01 -9.76 -2.07
N LYS A 66 6.77 -9.13 -0.92
CA LYS A 66 6.27 -7.76 -0.81
C LYS A 66 7.31 -6.88 -0.14
N MET A 67 7.44 -5.66 -0.62
CA MET A 67 8.29 -4.64 -0.01
C MET A 67 7.63 -3.28 -0.16
N VAL A 68 7.92 -2.37 0.77
CA VAL A 68 7.59 -0.96 0.65
C VAL A 68 8.82 -0.22 0.12
N ALA A 69 8.61 0.68 -0.84
CA ALA A 69 9.68 1.49 -1.42
C ALA A 69 9.25 2.97 -1.52
N LEU A 70 10.21 3.85 -1.81
CA LEU A 70 9.92 5.21 -2.27
C LEU A 70 10.05 5.27 -3.79
N ASN A 71 9.09 5.93 -4.44
CA ASN A 71 9.18 6.27 -5.85
C ASN A 71 10.11 7.49 -6.08
N GLU A 72 10.27 7.89 -7.34
CA GLU A 72 11.10 9.05 -7.73
C GLU A 72 10.62 10.39 -7.14
N LYS A 73 9.36 10.47 -6.70
CA LYS A 73 8.76 11.65 -6.05
C LYS A 73 8.87 11.60 -4.52
N ASN A 74 9.55 10.60 -3.96
CA ASN A 74 9.58 10.32 -2.52
C ASN A 74 8.20 10.02 -1.92
N GLU A 75 7.30 9.41 -2.70
CA GLU A 75 6.04 8.87 -2.21
C GLU A 75 6.21 7.37 -1.93
N TYR A 76 5.61 6.89 -0.85
CA TYR A 76 5.62 5.48 -0.52
C TYR A 76 4.77 4.70 -1.53
N ILE A 77 5.34 3.61 -2.02
CA ILE A 77 4.69 2.65 -2.92
C ILE A 77 4.79 1.25 -2.34
N GLN A 78 3.80 0.43 -2.67
CA GLN A 78 3.82 -0.99 -2.36
C GLN A 78 4.32 -1.76 -3.59
N LEU A 79 5.24 -2.69 -3.35
CA LEU A 79 5.75 -3.61 -4.37
C LEU A 79 5.24 -5.03 -4.07
N GLN A 80 4.87 -5.76 -5.11
CA GLN A 80 4.55 -7.18 -5.03
C GLN A 80 5.18 -7.95 -6.18
N ALA A 81 6.12 -8.84 -5.88
CA ALA A 81 6.65 -9.75 -6.87
C ALA A 81 5.68 -10.90 -7.12
N VAL A 82 5.35 -11.11 -8.40
CA VAL A 82 4.49 -12.18 -8.88
C VAL A 82 5.23 -13.05 -9.89
N LYS A 83 4.91 -14.34 -9.88
CA LYS A 83 5.42 -15.31 -10.87
C LYS A 83 4.45 -15.37 -12.04
N ARG A 84 4.95 -15.18 -13.26
CA ARG A 84 4.19 -15.40 -14.50
C ARG A 84 5.01 -16.29 -15.41
N LEU A 85 4.48 -17.47 -15.73
CA LEU A 85 5.16 -18.52 -16.50
C LEU A 85 6.52 -18.88 -15.86
N HIS A 86 7.63 -18.51 -16.51
CA HIS A 86 9.00 -18.77 -16.07
C HIS A 86 9.73 -17.50 -15.58
N SER A 87 9.00 -16.42 -15.34
CA SER A 87 9.56 -15.10 -15.03
C SER A 87 8.94 -14.47 -13.79
N TYR A 88 9.72 -13.63 -13.13
CA TYR A 88 9.24 -12.70 -12.10
C TYR A 88 8.89 -11.35 -12.71
N PHE A 89 7.77 -10.81 -12.26
CA PHE A 89 7.38 -9.42 -12.48
C PHE A 89 7.15 -8.76 -11.14
N ILE A 90 7.60 -7.52 -10.99
CA ILE A 90 7.34 -6.69 -9.82
C ILE A 90 6.18 -5.77 -10.18
N GLN A 91 5.06 -5.92 -9.49
CA GLN A 91 3.91 -5.04 -9.58
C GLN A 91 4.10 -3.87 -8.63
N GLU A 92 3.95 -2.65 -9.16
CA GLU A 92 4.03 -1.40 -8.41
C GLU A 92 2.60 -0.90 -8.11
N TYR A 93 2.39 -0.45 -6.88
CA TYR A 93 1.14 0.12 -6.41
C TYR A 93 1.39 1.40 -5.65
N ASP A 94 0.48 2.36 -5.76
CA ASP A 94 0.58 3.61 -5.01
C ASP A 94 0.23 3.44 -3.53
N ASN A 95 0.20 4.54 -2.80
CA ASN A 95 -0.17 4.59 -1.39
C ASN A 95 -1.65 4.27 -1.11
N GLU A 96 -2.50 4.16 -2.14
CA GLU A 96 -3.90 3.73 -2.08
C GLU A 96 -4.07 2.29 -2.61
N LEU A 97 -2.95 1.58 -2.83
CA LEU A 97 -2.89 0.24 -3.42
C LEU A 97 -3.49 0.14 -4.83
N MET A 98 -3.55 1.26 -5.56
CA MET A 98 -3.90 1.28 -6.97
C MET A 98 -2.72 0.82 -7.82
N TYR A 99 -2.97 -0.09 -8.74
CA TYR A 99 -1.95 -0.65 -9.62
C TYR A 99 -1.39 0.42 -10.56
N ILE A 100 -0.06 0.55 -10.58
CA ILE A 100 0.67 1.49 -11.42
C ILE A 100 1.17 0.78 -12.69
N ARG A 101 1.93 -0.32 -12.54
CA ARG A 101 2.53 -1.08 -13.65
C ARG A 101 3.17 -2.38 -13.17
N SER A 102 3.63 -3.19 -14.11
CA SER A 102 4.46 -4.38 -13.87
C SER A 102 5.80 -4.24 -14.58
N VAL A 103 6.89 -4.50 -13.86
CA VAL A 103 8.26 -4.47 -14.40
C VAL A 103 8.84 -5.88 -14.39
N TYR A 104 9.45 -6.30 -15.49
CA TYR A 104 10.15 -7.57 -15.56
C TYR A 104 11.38 -7.57 -14.65
N ALA A 105 11.52 -8.59 -13.80
CA ALA A 105 12.59 -8.68 -12.81
C ALA A 105 13.64 -9.76 -13.12
N GLY A 106 13.27 -10.79 -13.88
CA GLY A 106 14.18 -11.88 -14.24
C GLY A 106 13.50 -13.23 -14.39
N GLU A 107 14.27 -14.26 -14.73
CA GLU A 107 13.79 -15.63 -14.84
C GLU A 107 13.83 -16.37 -13.50
N ILE A 108 12.83 -17.21 -13.25
CA ILE A 108 12.72 -18.02 -12.04
C ILE A 108 13.91 -18.99 -11.97
N GLY A 109 14.60 -19.00 -10.83
CA GLY A 109 15.79 -19.84 -10.61
C GLY A 109 17.11 -19.23 -11.09
N LYS A 110 17.06 -18.09 -11.82
CA LYS A 110 18.25 -17.34 -12.25
C LYS A 110 18.45 -16.02 -11.51
N CYS A 111 17.41 -15.50 -10.84
CA CYS A 111 17.50 -14.30 -10.02
C CYS A 111 16.99 -14.55 -8.59
N ASP A 112 17.66 -13.97 -7.60
CA ASP A 112 17.08 -13.74 -6.28
C ASP A 112 16.18 -12.51 -6.37
N ILE A 113 14.87 -12.71 -6.21
CA ILE A 113 13.89 -11.64 -6.35
C ILE A 113 14.02 -10.58 -5.26
N ILE A 114 14.47 -10.95 -4.06
CA ILE A 114 14.63 -10.01 -2.95
C ILE A 114 15.78 -9.04 -3.26
N GLU A 115 16.94 -9.57 -3.65
CA GLU A 115 18.08 -8.74 -4.03
C GLU A 115 17.76 -7.92 -5.29
N LYS A 116 17.03 -8.50 -6.25
CA LYS A 116 16.60 -7.76 -7.44
C LYS A 116 15.70 -6.57 -7.10
N MET A 117 14.77 -6.73 -6.15
CA MET A 117 13.93 -5.62 -5.68
C MET A 117 14.77 -4.52 -5.02
N LYS A 118 15.79 -4.89 -4.21
CA LYS A 118 16.71 -3.94 -3.59
C LYS A 118 17.59 -3.20 -4.61
N GLU A 119 17.98 -3.85 -5.71
CA GLU A 119 18.73 -3.21 -6.80
C GLU A 119 17.87 -2.20 -7.57
N MET A 120 16.59 -2.51 -7.77
CA MET A 120 15.70 -1.74 -8.65
C MET A 120 14.98 -0.59 -7.94
N TYR A 121 14.80 -0.68 -6.62
CA TYR A 121 13.95 0.23 -5.87
C TYR A 121 14.63 0.73 -4.60
N ASN A 122 14.24 1.94 -4.17
CA ASN A 122 14.62 2.48 -2.87
C ASN A 122 13.78 1.82 -1.76
N ILE A 123 14.16 0.59 -1.38
CA ILE A 123 13.46 -0.21 -0.37
C ILE A 123 13.53 0.47 1.00
N GLN A 124 12.38 0.58 1.65
CA GLN A 124 12.25 1.26 2.93
C GLN A 124 12.39 0.28 4.09
N HIS A 125 12.98 0.80 5.16
CA HIS A 125 13.15 0.12 6.42
C HIS A 125 12.21 0.70 7.48
N GLY A 126 11.97 -0.07 8.55
CA GLY A 126 11.15 0.40 9.64
C GLY A 126 11.46 -0.21 10.99
N LEU A 127 11.05 0.52 12.02
CA LEU A 127 11.17 0.14 13.42
C LEU A 127 9.82 -0.39 13.90
N MET A 128 9.80 -1.65 14.33
CA MET A 128 8.61 -2.26 14.93
C MET A 128 8.31 -1.60 16.29
N ALA A 129 7.03 -1.30 16.53
CA ALA A 129 6.54 -0.77 17.78
C ALA A 129 5.14 -1.31 18.11
N ASP A 130 4.88 -1.45 19.41
CA ASP A 130 3.64 -2.02 19.93
C ASP A 130 2.53 -0.97 19.94
N VAL A 131 1.32 -1.41 19.63
CA VAL A 131 0.09 -0.60 19.67
C VAL A 131 -0.55 -0.75 21.05
N PHE A 132 -0.54 0.34 21.82
CA PHE A 132 -1.21 0.45 23.10
C PHE A 132 -2.65 0.90 22.88
N LYS A 133 -3.58 -0.08 22.93
CA LYS A 133 -5.00 0.13 22.69
C LYS A 133 -5.72 0.69 23.91
N SER A 134 -6.66 1.61 23.68
CA SER A 134 -7.58 2.08 24.71
C SER A 134 -8.46 0.94 25.22
N PRO A 135 -8.57 0.72 26.55
CA PRO A 135 -9.41 -0.33 27.12
C PRO A 135 -10.92 0.01 27.11
N PHE A 136 -11.30 1.27 26.84
CA PHE A 136 -12.67 1.77 26.95
C PHE A 136 -13.32 2.06 25.59
N ASP A 137 -13.01 1.22 24.60
CA ASP A 137 -13.30 1.45 23.18
C ASP A 137 -12.37 2.51 22.57
N ASP A 138 -11.99 2.32 21.31
CA ASP A 138 -11.18 3.27 20.56
C ASP A 138 -12.04 4.00 19.53
N CYS A 139 -11.66 5.24 19.19
CA CYS A 139 -12.36 6.05 18.20
C CYS A 139 -11.67 5.96 16.84
N THR A 140 -10.90 4.89 16.55
CA THR A 140 -10.10 4.78 15.33
C THR A 140 -10.93 4.72 14.05
N ASN A 141 -12.22 4.37 14.16
CA ASN A 141 -13.11 4.16 13.01
C ASN A 141 -12.52 3.16 11.98
N LYS A 142 -12.07 1.99 12.47
CA LYS A 142 -11.39 0.95 11.67
C LYS A 142 -10.03 1.38 11.11
N GLY A 143 -9.40 2.36 11.75
CA GLY A 143 -8.03 2.78 11.48
C GLY A 143 -7.00 1.66 11.66
N ILE A 144 -5.78 1.90 11.22
CA ILE A 144 -4.70 0.90 11.19
C ILE A 144 -4.46 0.25 12.59
N SER A 145 -4.56 1.06 13.65
CA SER A 145 -4.32 0.62 15.03
C SER A 145 -5.47 -0.18 15.62
N SER A 146 -6.66 -0.17 14.99
CA SER A 146 -7.81 -0.94 15.45
C SER A 146 -7.61 -2.45 15.23
N LYS A 147 -6.80 -2.82 14.22
CA LYS A 147 -6.62 -4.21 13.75
C LYS A 147 -5.26 -4.78 14.11
N ALA A 148 -4.24 -3.93 14.20
CA ALA A 148 -2.87 -4.34 14.44
C ALA A 148 -2.52 -4.23 15.93
N ASP A 149 -1.74 -5.18 16.43
CA ASP A 149 -1.09 -5.08 17.74
C ASP A 149 0.33 -4.51 17.63
N GLU A 150 0.89 -4.51 16.42
CA GLU A 150 2.24 -4.03 16.09
C GLU A 150 2.18 -3.21 14.79
N LEU A 151 2.93 -2.11 14.72
CA LEU A 151 3.10 -1.30 13.52
C LEU A 151 4.57 -1.00 13.28
N TYR A 152 4.91 -0.62 12.05
CA TYR A 152 6.27 -0.29 11.66
C TYR A 152 6.41 1.20 11.37
N ILE A 153 7.29 1.87 12.12
CA ILE A 153 7.64 3.27 11.85
C ILE A 153 8.65 3.31 10.72
N ALA A 154 8.30 3.90 9.58
CA ALA A 154 9.19 4.04 8.44
C ALA A 154 10.42 4.87 8.82
N TYR A 155 11.59 4.26 8.78
CA TYR A 155 12.87 4.84 9.14
C TYR A 155 14.02 4.08 8.49
N ASP A 156 14.83 4.79 7.70
CA ASP A 156 15.93 4.25 6.89
C ASP A 156 17.00 3.50 7.69
N LYS A 157 17.31 3.95 8.91
CA LYS A 157 18.30 3.29 9.78
C LYS A 157 17.73 2.15 10.62
N ALA A 158 16.46 1.82 10.44
CA ALA A 158 15.85 0.71 11.16
C ALA A 158 16.22 -0.65 10.52
N PRO A 159 16.14 -1.76 11.28
CA PRO A 159 16.75 -3.01 10.88
C PRO A 159 15.83 -3.85 9.97
N LEU A 160 14.52 -3.60 10.00
CA LEU A 160 13.53 -4.43 9.32
C LEU A 160 13.17 -3.82 7.98
N ILE A 161 13.11 -4.65 6.94
CA ILE A 161 12.56 -4.25 5.64
C ILE A 161 11.04 -4.19 5.78
N LEU A 162 10.44 -3.08 5.37
CA LEU A 162 9.00 -2.92 5.36
C LEU A 162 8.39 -3.79 4.25
N THR A 163 7.36 -4.56 4.59
CA THR A 163 6.76 -5.52 3.65
C THR A 163 5.36 -5.11 3.17
N ASP A 164 4.55 -4.53 4.05
CA ASP A 164 3.19 -4.10 3.74
C ASP A 164 2.95 -2.66 4.19
N ILE A 165 2.61 -1.78 3.24
CA ILE A 165 2.35 -0.36 3.47
C ILE A 165 1.18 -0.12 4.45
N ARG A 166 0.25 -1.09 4.54
CA ARG A 166 -0.91 -1.03 5.44
C ARG A 166 -0.55 -1.30 6.90
N GLU A 167 0.69 -1.65 7.19
CA GLU A 167 1.22 -1.86 8.55
C GLU A 167 2.25 -0.78 8.91
N CYS A 168 2.43 0.22 8.02
CA CYS A 168 3.46 1.24 8.14
C CYS A 168 2.88 2.59 8.58
N VAL A 169 3.62 3.29 9.43
CA VAL A 169 3.33 4.66 9.87
C VAL A 169 4.55 5.56 9.71
N THR A 170 4.31 6.86 9.56
CA THR A 170 5.34 7.91 9.62
C THR A 170 5.12 8.78 10.84
N VAL A 171 6.20 9.34 11.39
CA VAL A 171 6.13 10.31 12.49
C VAL A 171 6.10 11.73 11.93
N GLU A 172 5.16 12.53 12.40
CA GLU A 172 5.04 13.96 12.10
C GLU A 172 5.23 14.79 13.36
N LYS A 173 6.01 15.86 13.24
CA LYS A 173 6.20 16.87 14.29
C LYS A 173 5.48 18.14 13.85
N LEU A 174 4.51 18.57 14.66
CA LEU A 174 3.69 19.73 14.41
C LEU A 174 3.97 20.80 15.46
N GLN A 175 4.27 22.03 15.04
CA GLN A 175 4.34 23.15 15.97
C GLN A 175 2.91 23.61 16.30
N THR A 176 2.52 23.48 17.56
CA THR A 176 1.24 24.00 18.06
C THR A 176 1.44 25.24 18.93
N ARG A 177 0.34 25.92 19.28
CA ARG A 177 0.36 27.01 20.27
C ARG A 177 0.84 26.57 21.66
N TYR A 178 0.85 25.26 21.94
CA TYR A 178 1.26 24.68 23.23
C TYR A 178 2.65 24.02 23.18
N GLY A 179 3.35 24.11 22.05
CA GLY A 179 4.65 23.48 21.83
C GLY A 179 4.64 22.48 20.68
N GLU A 180 5.74 21.74 20.55
CA GLU A 180 5.87 20.67 19.57
C GLU A 180 4.95 19.50 19.95
N TYR A 181 4.14 19.07 18.99
CA TYR A 181 3.26 17.91 19.11
C TYR A 181 3.73 16.84 18.13
N VAL A 182 4.13 15.70 18.67
CA VAL A 182 4.58 14.54 17.90
C VAL A 182 3.41 13.56 17.78
N LYS A 183 3.16 13.12 16.55
CA LYS A 183 2.15 12.10 16.24
C LYS A 183 2.67 11.13 15.20
N CYS A 184 2.02 9.99 15.06
CA CYS A 184 2.22 9.13 13.90
C CYS A 184 0.95 9.02 13.08
N LYS A 185 1.10 8.80 11.76
CA LYS A 185 0.00 8.63 10.82
C LYS A 185 0.27 7.46 9.87
N PRO A 186 -0.76 6.79 9.33
CA PRO A 186 -0.61 5.77 8.30
C PRO A 186 0.16 6.27 7.08
N VAL A 187 0.98 5.38 6.53
CA VAL A 187 1.62 5.57 5.20
C VAL A 187 0.62 5.23 4.08
N TYR A 188 -0.18 4.19 4.28
CA TYR A 188 -1.33 3.88 3.41
C TYR A 188 -2.37 5.01 3.50
N GLU A 189 -2.92 5.42 2.36
CA GLU A 189 -3.92 6.49 2.27
C GLU A 189 -3.44 7.84 2.88
N SER A 190 -2.13 8.11 2.82
CA SER A 190 -1.46 9.22 3.51
C SER A 190 -1.99 10.63 3.21
N ASN A 191 -2.75 10.80 2.14
CA ASN A 191 -3.34 12.08 1.71
C ASN A 191 -4.63 12.42 2.47
N ASN A 192 -5.20 11.47 3.20
CA ASN A 192 -6.38 11.73 4.03
C ASN A 192 -6.02 12.54 5.28
N MET A 193 -7.03 13.24 5.79
CA MET A 193 -6.94 13.86 7.11
C MET A 193 -7.23 12.82 8.19
N TYR A 194 -6.29 12.69 9.13
CA TYR A 194 -6.42 11.80 10.26
C TYR A 194 -6.46 12.55 11.58
N ALA A 195 -7.38 12.14 12.45
CA ALA A 195 -7.44 12.54 13.85
C ALA A 195 -6.92 11.40 14.75
N ALA A 196 -6.60 11.75 15.99
CA ALA A 196 -6.19 10.76 16.99
C ALA A 196 -7.32 9.75 17.25
N GLY A 197 -7.03 8.46 17.08
CA GLY A 197 -8.00 7.37 17.33
C GLY A 197 -8.08 6.94 18.80
N GLY A 198 -7.19 7.46 19.66
CA GLY A 198 -7.11 7.12 21.10
C GLY A 198 -6.05 6.06 21.44
N ASN A 199 -5.43 5.45 20.43
CA ASN A 199 -4.34 4.48 20.59
C ASN A 199 -2.97 5.14 20.49
N PHE A 200 -1.96 4.49 21.06
CA PHE A 200 -0.58 4.98 21.09
C PHE A 200 0.39 3.94 20.53
N LEU A 201 1.53 4.41 20.04
CA LEU A 201 2.61 3.59 19.50
C LEU A 201 3.87 3.78 20.35
N TYR A 202 4.52 2.69 20.73
CA TYR A 202 5.75 2.76 21.51
C TYR A 202 6.63 1.52 21.36
N THR A 203 7.94 1.71 21.49
CA THR A 203 8.92 0.63 21.65
C THR A 203 10.05 1.11 22.55
N SER A 204 10.71 0.16 23.22
CA SER A 204 11.89 0.43 24.06
C SER A 204 13.19 0.55 23.26
N ASP A 205 13.17 0.34 21.94
CA ASP A 205 14.34 0.51 21.08
C ASP A 205 14.82 1.97 21.11
N CYS A 206 16.13 2.17 21.29
CA CYS A 206 16.73 3.50 21.41
C CYS A 206 16.47 4.39 20.18
N ARG A 207 16.30 3.80 18.99
CA ARG A 207 15.97 4.51 17.75
C ARG A 207 14.61 5.19 17.81
N PHE A 208 13.70 4.76 18.70
CA PHE A 208 12.40 5.43 18.87
C PHE A 208 12.57 6.90 19.26
N LYS A 209 13.50 7.21 20.17
CA LYS A 209 13.80 8.59 20.55
C LYS A 209 14.45 9.37 19.42
N GLU A 210 15.29 8.72 18.62
CA GLU A 210 15.93 9.35 17.46
C GLU A 210 14.88 9.77 16.41
N ILE A 211 13.88 8.91 16.17
CA ILE A 211 12.81 9.17 15.19
C ILE A 211 11.82 10.21 15.71
N THR A 212 11.33 10.04 16.95
CA THR A 212 10.23 10.82 17.50
C THR A 212 10.69 12.09 18.20
N GLY A 213 11.93 12.13 18.68
CA GLY A 213 12.43 13.17 19.58
C GLY A 213 11.97 13.03 21.03
N ILE A 214 11.18 12.00 21.36
CA ILE A 214 10.58 11.79 22.67
C ILE A 214 10.76 10.34 23.15
N GLU A 215 10.60 10.10 24.45
CA GLU A 215 10.77 8.77 25.06
C GLU A 215 9.45 8.15 25.54
N TYR A 216 8.33 8.83 25.30
CA TYR A 216 7.00 8.37 25.71
C TYR A 216 6.15 7.96 24.51
N PRO A 217 5.06 7.18 24.71
CA PRO A 217 4.21 6.72 23.62
C PRO A 217 3.65 7.86 22.76
N VAL A 218 3.68 7.66 21.44
CA VAL A 218 3.24 8.64 20.44
C VAL A 218 1.79 8.34 20.06
N PRO A 219 0.90 9.34 20.03
CA PRO A 219 -0.49 9.12 19.60
C PRO A 219 -0.55 8.71 18.13
N ILE A 220 -1.42 7.73 17.83
CA ILE A 220 -1.71 7.28 16.47
C ILE A 220 -2.90 8.07 15.92
N HIS A 221 -2.66 8.76 14.80
CA HIS A 221 -3.68 9.48 14.05
C HIS A 221 -4.10 8.63 12.88
N ASP A 222 -5.11 7.79 13.09
CA ASP A 222 -5.64 6.86 12.09
C ASP A 222 -7.17 6.90 11.97
N HIS A 223 -7.84 7.79 12.70
CA HIS A 223 -9.25 8.08 12.48
C HIS A 223 -9.42 8.98 11.26
N ARG A 224 -9.90 8.41 10.15
CA ARG A 224 -10.17 9.18 8.92
C ARG A 224 -11.29 10.20 9.17
N VAL A 225 -10.98 11.46 8.91
CA VAL A 225 -11.95 12.57 9.00
C VAL A 225 -12.49 12.85 7.60
N GLU A 226 -13.79 12.65 7.40
CA GLU A 226 -14.48 13.15 6.21
C GLU A 226 -14.80 14.63 6.44
N LEU A 227 -14.23 15.51 5.62
CA LEU A 227 -14.67 16.90 5.57
C LEU A 227 -16.00 16.94 4.82
N PHE A 228 -17.07 17.24 5.55
CA PHE A 228 -18.41 17.46 5.00
C PHE A 228 -18.46 18.66 4.05
#